data_AF-A0A2D5ZRA1-F1
#
_entry.id   AF-A0A2D5ZRA1-F1
#
_cell.length_a   1.000
_cell.length_b   1.000
_cell.length_c   1.000
_cell.angle_alpha   90.00
_cell.angle_beta   90.00
_cell.angle_gamma   90.00
#
_symmetry.space_group_name_H-M   'P 1'
#
loop_
_entity.id
_entity.type
_entity.pdbx_description
1 polymer ?
#
loop_
_entity_poly.entity_id
_entity_poly.type
_entity_poly.pdbx_seq_one_letter_code
_entity_poly.pdbx_strand_id
1 'polypeptide(L)'
;MTGLRVAGGKPGWLPIAFLCGCAARPPVDPIPDALCAPRSGGSTAEIVVPVTERILASRAPVPSNDAEALIFPHLYETLARIGCDGVPEPALALSLLPEQGDRVWRIELRGDRFFSDGSGPSAERVLEGWRWQSRRRPDALPFRWIDPDSVSVEGELGLRIALPAPCSHMPLLLTHPALSVLLPPAEPREAPIGTGCARPLPGFWRPAELRLEPNEHGWHPPWSALRVWVRPNVDARELLAEGADLVISRDREMIYDLRERGSHSILSIPEERTYGWLTGPRGDETARGEWIDDSVRAELAELVVRAPAVPAAASIGRVEGEDVCFEGAERRPSEAERVAERPIRGGGMAPR
;
A
#
# COMPACT_ATOMS: atom_id res chain seq x y z
N MET A 1 -54.38 -25.94 55.19
CA MET A 1 -55.46 -25.16 54.53
C MET A 1 -54.83 -23.82 54.21
N THR A 2 -54.33 -23.59 53.00
CA THR A 2 -55.11 -23.16 51.82
C THR A 2 -54.35 -23.60 50.57
N GLY A 3 -55.03 -24.27 49.63
CA GLY A 3 -54.44 -24.69 48.37
C GLY A 3 -54.62 -23.63 47.28
N LEU A 4 -53.72 -23.62 46.29
CA LEU A 4 -54.01 -23.10 44.97
C LEU A 4 -53.40 -24.03 43.91
N ARG A 5 -54.28 -24.65 43.12
CA ARG A 5 -53.96 -25.36 41.88
C ARG A 5 -53.99 -24.36 40.73
N VAL A 6 -53.02 -24.44 39.82
CA VAL A 6 -53.09 -23.96 38.42
C VAL A 6 -52.35 -25.03 37.60
N ALA A 7 -53.06 -25.96 36.95
CA ALA A 7 -53.65 -25.88 35.62
C ALA A 7 -52.62 -25.87 34.48
N GLY A 8 -52.72 -26.89 33.62
CA GLY A 8 -51.74 -27.21 32.58
C GLY A 8 -51.77 -26.26 31.38
N GLY A 9 -50.60 -26.07 30.79
CA GLY A 9 -50.37 -25.40 29.51
C GLY A 9 -49.42 -26.23 28.65
N LYS A 10 -49.78 -26.42 27.38
CA LYS A 10 -49.06 -27.20 26.36
C LYS A 10 -47.67 -26.62 26.07
N PRO A 11 -46.69 -27.43 25.61
CA PRO A 11 -45.37 -26.93 25.22
C PRO A 11 -45.49 -26.15 23.90
N GLY A 12 -45.47 -24.82 23.99
CA GLY A 12 -45.34 -23.93 22.85
C GLY A 12 -43.88 -23.84 22.42
N TRP A 13 -43.59 -24.25 21.18
CA TRP A 13 -42.32 -23.98 20.53
C TRP A 13 -42.21 -22.47 20.29
N LEU A 14 -41.30 -21.81 21.00
CA LEU A 14 -40.89 -20.44 20.70
C LEU A 14 -39.91 -20.48 19.52
N PRO A 15 -40.19 -19.82 18.39
CA PRO A 15 -39.18 -19.63 17.36
C PRO A 15 -38.11 -18.68 17.90
N ILE A 16 -36.86 -19.15 17.94
CA ILE A 16 -35.68 -18.30 18.11
C ILE A 16 -35.59 -17.46 16.84
N ALA A 17 -36.05 -16.22 16.91
CA ALA A 17 -35.77 -15.22 15.89
C ALA A 17 -34.27 -14.90 15.96
N PHE A 18 -33.50 -15.41 14.99
CA PHE A 18 -32.18 -14.88 14.70
C PHE A 18 -32.36 -13.44 14.25
N LEU A 19 -32.15 -12.50 15.17
CA LEU A 19 -31.88 -11.11 14.83
C LEU A 19 -30.56 -11.11 14.06
N CYS A 20 -30.68 -11.09 12.73
CA CYS A 20 -29.61 -10.74 11.82
C CYS A 20 -29.31 -9.25 12.03
N GLY A 21 -28.61 -8.94 13.12
CA GLY A 21 -28.07 -7.62 13.37
C GLY A 21 -27.00 -7.34 12.33
N CYS A 22 -27.37 -6.68 11.24
CA CYS A 22 -26.44 -5.90 10.44
C CYS A 22 -25.82 -4.87 11.39
N ALA A 23 -24.71 -5.23 12.04
CA ALA A 23 -23.88 -4.26 12.72
C ALA A 23 -23.36 -3.31 11.64
N ALA A 24 -24.03 -2.17 11.49
CA ALA A 24 -23.56 -1.09 10.66
C ALA A 24 -22.10 -0.83 11.03
N ARG A 25 -21.20 -0.89 10.03
CA ARG A 25 -19.82 -0.45 10.22
C ARG A 25 -19.89 0.95 10.85
N PRO A 26 -19.18 1.21 11.96
CA PRO A 26 -19.12 2.57 12.49
C PRO A 26 -18.63 3.48 11.36
N PRO A 27 -19.20 4.68 11.19
CA PRO A 27 -18.71 5.62 10.20
C PRO A 27 -17.22 5.85 10.45
N VAL A 28 -16.42 5.69 9.41
CA VAL A 28 -15.02 6.13 9.43
C VAL A 28 -15.07 7.65 9.32
N ASP A 29 -14.59 8.34 10.35
CA ASP A 29 -14.49 9.79 10.29
C ASP A 29 -13.57 10.17 9.11
N PRO A 30 -13.97 11.12 8.25
CA PRO A 30 -13.11 11.58 7.16
C PRO A 30 -11.81 12.14 7.73
N ILE A 31 -10.69 11.84 7.08
CA ILE A 31 -9.39 12.43 7.43
C ILE A 31 -9.53 13.96 7.26
N PRO A 32 -9.23 14.77 8.29
CA PRO A 32 -9.26 16.21 8.17
C PRO A 32 -8.36 16.72 7.04
N ASP A 33 -8.88 17.57 6.15
CA ASP A 33 -8.14 18.17 5.02
C ASP A 33 -6.81 18.83 5.43
N ALA A 34 -6.71 19.27 6.69
CA ALA A 34 -5.50 19.89 7.26
C ALA A 34 -4.31 18.93 7.40
N LEU A 35 -4.55 17.62 7.46
CA LEU A 35 -3.49 16.60 7.50
C LEU A 35 -2.96 16.24 6.10
N CYS A 36 -3.75 16.55 5.07
CA CYS A 36 -3.51 16.18 3.67
C CYS A 36 -2.80 17.25 2.84
N ALA A 37 -2.62 18.45 3.39
CA ALA A 37 -1.87 19.50 2.72
C ALA A 37 -0.37 19.27 2.97
N PRO A 38 0.47 19.06 1.93
CA PRO A 38 1.91 19.03 2.12
C PRO A 38 2.37 20.41 2.61
N ARG A 39 2.70 20.56 3.90
CA ARG A 39 3.27 21.81 4.39
C ARG A 39 4.76 21.79 4.11
N SER A 40 5.19 22.76 3.31
CA SER A 40 6.59 23.08 3.09
C SER A 40 7.17 23.75 4.33
N GLY A 41 7.48 22.94 5.34
CA GLY A 41 8.24 23.31 6.51
C GLY A 41 9.17 22.15 6.84
N GLY A 42 10.42 22.21 6.35
CA GLY A 42 11.40 21.16 6.63
C GLY A 42 11.70 21.11 8.12
N SER A 43 11.11 20.15 8.83
CA SER A 43 11.54 19.87 10.19
C SER A 43 12.92 19.22 10.14
N THR A 44 13.81 19.70 10.99
CA THR A 44 15.15 19.11 11.14
C THR A 44 15.15 17.87 12.01
N ALA A 45 13.99 17.39 12.47
CA ALA A 45 13.95 16.26 13.38
C ALA A 45 14.15 14.91 12.68
N GLU A 46 14.95 14.08 13.33
CA GLU A 46 14.98 12.64 13.10
C GLU A 46 13.76 12.02 13.79
N ILE A 47 13.03 11.15 13.07
CA ILE A 47 11.87 10.43 13.60
C ILE A 47 12.25 8.97 13.80
N VAL A 48 11.97 8.44 14.99
CA VAL A 48 12.18 7.04 15.35
C VAL A 48 10.88 6.25 15.20
N VAL A 49 10.90 5.24 14.33
CA VAL A 49 9.75 4.38 14.05
C VAL A 49 10.12 2.92 14.22
N PRO A 50 9.74 2.27 15.32
CA PRO A 50 9.88 0.83 15.45
C PRO A 50 8.91 0.07 14.56
N VAL A 51 9.39 -1.07 14.08
CA VAL A 51 8.60 -2.09 13.39
C VAL A 51 8.82 -3.43 14.07
N THR A 52 7.73 -4.18 14.22
CA THR A 52 7.71 -5.48 14.91
C THR A 52 7.84 -6.67 13.95
N GLU A 53 8.08 -6.39 12.66
CA GLU A 53 8.29 -7.39 11.63
C GLU A 53 9.61 -7.13 10.89
N ARG A 54 10.17 -8.18 10.28
CA ARG A 54 11.42 -8.06 9.51
C ARG A 54 11.14 -7.36 8.18
N ILE A 55 12.06 -6.49 7.77
CA ILE A 55 12.06 -5.88 6.44
C ILE A 55 13.08 -6.62 5.56
N LEU A 56 12.63 -7.17 4.43
CA LEU A 56 13.51 -7.82 3.47
C LEU A 56 13.63 -6.99 2.18
N ALA A 57 14.81 -6.42 1.94
CA ALA A 57 15.12 -5.67 0.72
C ALA A 57 14.82 -6.46 -0.57
N SER A 58 15.00 -7.79 -0.54
CA SER A 58 14.70 -8.67 -1.67
C SER A 58 13.22 -8.74 -2.04
N ARG A 59 12.31 -8.25 -1.19
CA ARG A 59 10.87 -8.17 -1.47
C ARG A 59 10.45 -6.82 -2.06
N ALA A 60 11.29 -5.80 -1.93
CA ALA A 60 11.01 -4.51 -2.52
C ALA A 60 10.66 -4.63 -4.01
N PRO A 61 9.69 -3.84 -4.52
CA PRO A 61 8.88 -2.82 -3.84
C PRO A 61 7.53 -3.34 -3.30
N VAL A 62 7.18 -4.61 -3.55
CA VAL A 62 5.88 -5.16 -3.11
C VAL A 62 5.99 -5.69 -1.69
N PRO A 63 5.28 -5.10 -0.72
CA PRO A 63 5.35 -5.52 0.66
C PRO A 63 4.67 -6.87 0.87
N SER A 64 5.13 -7.61 1.87
CA SER A 64 4.50 -8.85 2.33
C SER A 64 4.09 -8.81 3.80
N ASN A 65 4.40 -7.71 4.49
CA ASN A 65 4.09 -7.48 5.89
C ASN A 65 3.94 -5.97 6.18
N ASP A 66 3.52 -5.61 7.40
CA ASP A 66 3.18 -4.23 7.73
C ASP A 66 4.43 -3.34 7.79
N ALA A 67 5.57 -3.89 8.23
CA ALA A 67 6.85 -3.18 8.23
C ALA A 67 7.31 -2.80 6.82
N GLU A 68 7.19 -3.71 5.87
CA GLU A 68 7.51 -3.47 4.46
C GLU A 68 6.49 -2.51 3.82
N ALA A 69 5.21 -2.64 4.16
CA ALA A 69 4.16 -1.74 3.69
C ALA A 69 4.35 -0.31 4.18
N LEU A 70 4.94 -0.14 5.37
CA LEU A 70 5.35 1.16 5.89
C LEU A 70 6.56 1.72 5.13
N ILE A 71 7.60 0.90 4.90
CA ILE A 71 8.91 1.38 4.47
C ILE A 71 9.01 1.55 2.95
N PHE A 72 8.52 0.60 2.16
CA PHE A 72 8.71 0.62 0.70
C PHE A 72 8.10 1.85 0.00
N PRO A 73 6.94 2.40 0.40
CA PRO A 73 6.39 3.61 -0.21
C PRO A 73 7.23 4.89 -0.02
N HIS A 74 8.15 4.90 0.94
CA HIS A 74 9.14 5.99 1.04
C HIS A 74 10.23 5.91 0.00
N LEU A 75 10.54 4.70 -0.44
CA LEU A 75 11.66 4.39 -1.32
C LEU A 75 11.24 4.39 -2.78
N TYR A 76 9.99 4.00 -3.04
CA TYR A 76 9.48 3.75 -4.39
C TYR A 76 8.18 4.50 -4.62
N GLU A 77 8.09 5.17 -5.76
CA GLU A 77 6.87 5.84 -6.19
C GLU A 77 6.24 5.06 -7.36
N THR A 78 4.93 5.13 -7.47
CA THR A 78 4.13 4.60 -8.58
C THR A 78 3.68 5.75 -9.49
N LEU A 79 3.14 5.44 -10.69
CA LEU A 79 2.69 6.50 -11.61
C LEU A 79 1.46 7.25 -11.07
N ALA A 80 0.61 6.55 -10.34
CA ALA A 80 -0.50 7.12 -9.58
C ALA A 80 -0.34 6.81 -8.09
N ARG A 81 -1.01 7.56 -7.22
CA ARG A 81 -1.12 7.27 -5.78
C ARG A 81 -2.59 7.37 -5.36
N ILE A 82 -2.92 6.82 -4.21
CA ILE A 82 -4.22 7.09 -3.58
C ILE A 82 -4.12 8.39 -2.80
N GLY A 83 -5.00 9.35 -3.12
CA GLY A 83 -5.19 10.58 -2.38
C GLY A 83 -5.86 10.33 -1.03
N CYS A 84 -5.90 11.36 -0.19
CA CYS A 84 -6.52 11.28 1.15
C CYS A 84 -8.02 10.94 1.14
N ASP A 85 -8.71 11.28 0.05
CA ASP A 85 -10.11 10.95 -0.18
C ASP A 85 -10.32 9.50 -0.64
N GLY A 86 -9.24 8.72 -0.74
CA GLY A 86 -9.26 7.36 -1.26
C GLY A 86 -9.31 7.28 -2.79
N VAL A 87 -9.22 8.42 -3.49
CA VAL A 87 -9.31 8.46 -4.95
C VAL A 87 -7.91 8.39 -5.58
N PRO A 88 -7.70 7.56 -6.62
CA PRO A 88 -6.43 7.57 -7.34
C PRO A 88 -6.17 8.90 -8.05
N GLU A 89 -4.98 9.45 -7.85
CA GLU A 89 -4.52 10.69 -8.48
C GLU A 89 -3.11 10.53 -9.08
N PRO A 90 -2.72 11.35 -10.08
CA PRO A 90 -1.36 11.32 -10.62
C PRO A 90 -0.29 11.59 -9.54
N ALA A 91 0.79 10.79 -9.57
CA ALA A 91 1.93 10.90 -8.66
C ALA A 91 3.21 11.21 -9.45
N LEU A 92 4.00 10.19 -9.79
CA LEU A 92 5.14 10.35 -10.70
C LEU A 92 4.68 10.74 -12.11
N ALA A 93 3.46 10.35 -12.50
CA ALA A 93 2.82 10.88 -13.69
C ALA A 93 2.40 12.34 -13.46
N LEU A 94 2.65 13.18 -14.46
CA LEU A 94 2.04 14.49 -14.59
C LEU A 94 0.57 14.36 -15.02
N SER A 95 0.27 13.43 -15.94
CA SER A 95 -1.08 13.20 -16.45
C SER A 95 -1.32 11.73 -16.78
N LEU A 96 -2.59 11.31 -16.65
CA LEU A 96 -3.11 9.99 -17.00
C LEU A 96 -4.36 10.19 -17.84
N LEU A 97 -4.26 10.02 -19.16
CA LEU A 97 -5.33 10.34 -20.09
C LEU A 97 -5.87 9.08 -20.76
N PRO A 98 -7.16 8.75 -20.57
CA PRO A 98 -7.78 7.67 -21.30
C PRO A 98 -7.96 8.04 -22.78
N GLU A 99 -7.78 7.06 -23.64
CA GLU A 99 -8.00 7.13 -25.08
C GLU A 99 -8.72 5.88 -25.57
N GLN A 100 -9.40 5.99 -26.72
CA GLN A 100 -10.06 4.86 -27.37
C GLN A 100 -11.03 4.09 -26.44
N GLY A 101 -11.79 4.82 -25.61
CA GLY A 101 -12.73 4.23 -24.66
C GLY A 101 -12.02 3.38 -23.59
N ASP A 102 -11.07 3.98 -22.87
CA ASP A 102 -10.30 3.37 -21.76
C ASP A 102 -9.49 2.13 -22.11
N ARG A 103 -9.35 1.81 -23.41
CA ARG A 103 -8.52 0.71 -23.90
C ARG A 103 -7.07 1.11 -24.07
N VAL A 104 -6.80 2.40 -24.24
CA VAL A 104 -5.44 2.93 -24.36
C VAL A 104 -5.27 4.09 -23.38
N TRP A 105 -4.12 4.16 -22.73
CA TRP A 105 -3.81 5.23 -21.78
C TRP A 105 -2.53 5.93 -22.20
N ARG A 106 -2.60 7.24 -22.39
CA ARG A 106 -1.41 8.10 -22.55
C ARG A 106 -1.02 8.62 -21.17
N ILE A 107 0.26 8.51 -20.87
CA ILE A 107 0.84 8.94 -19.61
C ILE A 107 1.99 9.88 -19.93
N GLU A 108 2.03 11.01 -19.23
CA GLU A 108 3.16 11.93 -19.24
C GLU A 108 3.83 11.88 -17.87
N LEU A 109 5.14 11.69 -17.84
CA LEU A 109 5.93 11.66 -16.61
C LEU A 109 6.35 13.07 -16.19
N ARG A 110 6.46 13.27 -14.89
CA ARG A 110 7.10 14.46 -14.32
C ARG A 110 8.60 14.43 -14.63
N GLY A 111 9.12 15.51 -15.21
CA GLY A 111 10.56 15.68 -15.46
C GLY A 111 11.38 16.06 -14.23
N ASP A 112 10.73 16.45 -13.13
CA ASP A 112 11.33 16.91 -11.87
C ASP A 112 11.39 15.81 -10.79
N ARG A 113 11.40 14.55 -11.20
CA ARG A 113 11.37 13.39 -10.28
C ARG A 113 12.55 12.47 -10.53
N PHE A 114 13.56 12.53 -9.66
CA PHE A 114 14.80 11.81 -9.86
C PHE A 114 14.88 10.56 -8.99
N PHE A 115 15.57 9.55 -9.51
CA PHE A 115 15.97 8.40 -8.72
C PHE A 115 16.96 8.82 -7.63
N SER A 116 17.09 8.01 -6.58
CA SER A 116 18.00 8.32 -5.48
C SER A 116 19.49 8.30 -5.85
N ASP A 117 19.85 7.84 -7.05
CA ASP A 117 21.20 7.95 -7.63
C ASP A 117 21.41 9.24 -8.45
N GLY A 118 20.40 10.11 -8.51
CA GLY A 118 20.41 11.36 -9.27
C GLY A 118 20.07 11.21 -10.76
N SER A 119 19.83 9.98 -11.25
CA SER A 119 19.36 9.81 -12.63
C SER A 119 17.95 10.35 -12.80
N GLY A 120 17.69 10.97 -13.95
CA GLY A 120 16.39 11.53 -14.29
C GLY A 120 15.34 10.46 -14.63
N PRO A 121 14.05 10.81 -14.53
CA PRO A 121 12.98 9.92 -14.93
C PRO A 121 12.99 9.78 -16.46
N SER A 122 12.70 8.58 -16.98
CA SER A 122 12.40 8.40 -18.40
C SER A 122 11.41 7.27 -18.58
N ALA A 123 10.65 7.33 -19.67
CA ALA A 123 9.71 6.29 -20.04
C ALA A 123 10.40 4.93 -20.21
N GLU A 124 11.60 4.89 -20.77
CA GLU A 124 12.40 3.68 -20.92
C GLU A 124 12.77 3.07 -19.56
N ARG A 125 13.16 3.89 -18.57
CA ARG A 125 13.48 3.42 -17.22
C ARG A 125 12.26 2.86 -16.49
N VAL A 126 11.10 3.50 -16.67
CA VAL A 126 9.83 2.96 -16.14
C VAL A 126 9.60 1.55 -16.70
N LEU A 127 9.73 1.37 -18.02
CA LEU A 127 9.55 0.05 -18.65
C LEU A 127 10.61 -0.96 -18.24
N GLU A 128 11.87 -0.55 -18.08
CA GLU A 128 12.93 -1.42 -17.57
C GLU A 128 12.58 -1.97 -16.19
N GLY A 129 12.18 -1.09 -15.26
CA GLY A 129 11.73 -1.45 -13.92
C GLY A 129 10.53 -2.39 -13.96
N TRP A 130 9.51 -2.08 -14.75
CA TRP A 130 8.31 -2.91 -14.88
C TRP A 130 8.59 -4.28 -15.49
N ARG A 131 9.45 -4.37 -16.52
CA ARG A 131 9.90 -5.66 -17.09
C ARG A 131 10.67 -6.48 -16.08
N TRP A 132 11.49 -5.84 -15.26
CA TRP A 132 12.19 -6.54 -14.18
C TRP A 132 11.21 -7.09 -13.13
N GLN A 133 10.19 -6.32 -12.75
CA GLN A 133 9.14 -6.75 -11.83
C GLN A 133 8.28 -7.87 -12.41
N SER A 134 7.82 -7.76 -13.65
CA SER A 134 6.94 -8.75 -14.28
C SER A 134 7.61 -10.12 -14.38
N ARG A 135 8.93 -10.17 -14.63
CA ARG A 135 9.69 -11.42 -14.61
C ARG A 135 9.79 -12.04 -13.21
N ARG A 136 9.90 -11.21 -12.17
CA ARG A 136 9.99 -11.67 -10.77
C ARG A 136 8.64 -12.06 -10.19
N ARG A 137 7.56 -11.44 -10.68
CA ARG A 137 6.19 -11.57 -10.17
C ARG A 137 5.19 -11.60 -11.32
N PRO A 138 5.24 -12.62 -12.20
CA PRO A 138 4.36 -12.68 -13.37
C PRO A 138 2.88 -12.74 -12.98
N ASP A 139 2.57 -13.27 -11.80
CA ASP A 139 1.20 -13.41 -11.32
C ASP A 139 0.64 -12.16 -10.62
N ALA A 140 1.43 -11.10 -10.44
CA ALA A 140 0.94 -9.89 -9.80
C ALA A 140 -0.18 -9.26 -10.65
N LEU A 141 -1.28 -8.90 -9.97
CA LEU A 141 -2.51 -8.40 -10.59
C LEU A 141 -2.32 -7.36 -11.70
N PRO A 142 -1.50 -6.29 -11.53
CA PRO A 142 -1.33 -5.31 -12.61
C PRO A 142 -0.76 -5.91 -13.89
N PHE A 143 0.11 -6.93 -13.81
CA PHE A 143 0.71 -7.55 -15.00
C PHE A 143 -0.22 -8.49 -15.77
N ARG A 144 -1.42 -8.76 -15.24
CA ARG A 144 -2.51 -9.40 -16.01
C ARG A 144 -3.18 -8.43 -16.98
N TRP A 145 -3.07 -7.13 -16.72
CA TRP A 145 -3.66 -6.06 -17.51
C TRP A 145 -2.64 -5.29 -18.34
N ILE A 146 -1.45 -5.09 -17.78
CA ILE A 146 -0.36 -4.34 -18.37
C ILE A 146 0.76 -5.31 -18.68
N ASP A 147 0.95 -5.62 -19.95
CA ASP A 147 2.17 -6.27 -20.42
C ASP A 147 3.23 -5.19 -20.69
N PRO A 148 4.31 -5.09 -19.89
CA PRO A 148 5.37 -4.11 -20.10
C PRO A 148 6.03 -4.18 -21.48
N ASP A 149 5.98 -5.33 -22.16
CA ASP A 149 6.55 -5.48 -23.50
C ASP A 149 5.62 -4.92 -24.59
N SER A 150 4.35 -4.72 -24.28
CA SER A 150 3.35 -4.10 -25.14
C SER A 150 3.23 -2.58 -24.97
N VAL A 151 3.85 -2.00 -23.93
CA VAL A 151 3.84 -0.56 -23.67
C VAL A 151 4.82 0.12 -24.62
N SER A 152 4.36 1.21 -25.23
CA SER A 152 5.17 2.02 -26.15
C SER A 152 5.66 3.29 -25.47
N VAL A 153 6.87 3.70 -25.86
CA VAL A 153 7.48 4.95 -25.41
C VAL A 153 7.18 6.04 -26.43
N GLU A 154 6.64 7.17 -25.96
CA GLU A 154 6.32 8.36 -26.74
C GLU A 154 7.26 9.51 -26.33
N GLY A 155 8.51 9.48 -26.82
CA GLY A 155 9.55 10.42 -26.39
C GLY A 155 10.10 10.13 -24.99
N GLU A 156 10.89 11.05 -24.43
CA GLU A 156 11.63 10.78 -23.18
C GLU A 156 10.74 10.56 -21.95
N LEU A 157 9.61 11.26 -21.87
CA LEU A 157 8.72 11.27 -20.70
C LEU A 157 7.31 10.73 -21.00
N GLY A 158 7.06 10.21 -22.20
CA GLY A 158 5.73 9.73 -22.60
C GLY A 158 5.64 8.21 -22.63
N LEU A 159 4.55 7.66 -22.08
CA LEU A 159 4.20 6.24 -22.18
C LEU A 159 2.81 6.11 -22.79
N ARG A 160 2.63 5.08 -23.62
CA ARG A 160 1.33 4.67 -24.14
C ARG A 160 1.09 3.19 -23.84
N ILE A 161 0.11 2.93 -22.99
CA ILE A 161 -0.28 1.60 -22.53
C ILE A 161 -1.54 1.16 -23.27
N ALA A 162 -1.46 0.04 -23.99
CA ALA A 162 -2.63 -0.60 -24.60
C ALA A 162 -3.10 -1.77 -23.71
N LEU A 163 -4.39 -1.80 -23.39
CA LEU A 163 -5.00 -2.80 -22.53
C LEU A 163 -5.75 -3.86 -23.34
N PRO A 164 -5.86 -5.11 -22.83
CA PRO A 164 -6.58 -6.18 -23.52
C PRO A 164 -8.08 -5.88 -23.67
N ALA A 165 -8.65 -5.11 -22.75
CA ALA A 165 -10.03 -4.63 -22.72
C ALA A 165 -10.09 -3.21 -22.13
N PRO A 166 -11.17 -2.44 -22.36
CA PRO A 166 -11.43 -1.18 -21.67
C PRO A 166 -11.32 -1.31 -20.15
N CYS A 167 -10.68 -0.35 -19.48
CA CYS A 167 -10.50 -0.37 -18.03
C CYS A 167 -10.44 1.06 -17.49
N SER A 168 -11.58 1.57 -17.01
CA SER A 168 -11.70 2.91 -16.41
C SER A 168 -10.95 3.04 -15.09
N HIS A 169 -10.71 1.92 -14.38
CA HIS A 169 -9.95 1.86 -13.13
C HIS A 169 -8.42 1.80 -13.33
N MET A 170 -7.91 2.11 -14.53
CA MET A 170 -6.47 2.12 -14.78
C MET A 170 -5.67 3.00 -13.79
N PRO A 171 -6.14 4.20 -13.37
CA PRO A 171 -5.43 4.98 -12.35
C PRO A 171 -5.24 4.21 -11.04
N LEU A 172 -6.23 3.39 -10.64
CA LEU A 172 -6.13 2.52 -9.46
C LEU A 172 -5.10 1.40 -9.68
N LEU A 173 -5.09 0.75 -10.85
CA LEU A 173 -4.07 -0.25 -11.17
C LEU A 173 -2.65 0.33 -11.08
N LEU A 174 -2.47 1.56 -11.54
CA LEU A 174 -1.21 2.30 -11.51
C LEU A 174 -0.74 2.70 -10.11
N THR A 175 -1.53 2.51 -9.04
CA THR A 175 -1.07 2.70 -7.65
C THR A 175 -0.43 1.44 -7.05
N HIS A 176 -0.55 0.29 -7.73
CA HIS A 176 -0.11 -0.98 -7.20
C HIS A 176 1.43 -1.03 -7.06
N PRO A 177 2.01 -1.45 -5.91
CA PRO A 177 3.46 -1.43 -5.69
C PRO A 177 4.29 -2.24 -6.70
N ALA A 178 3.71 -3.24 -7.34
CA ALA A 178 4.39 -3.99 -8.41
C ALA A 178 4.70 -3.13 -9.65
N LEU A 179 4.01 -2.00 -9.82
CA LEU A 179 4.26 -1.00 -10.86
C LEU A 179 5.06 0.20 -10.35
N SER A 180 5.74 0.07 -9.20
CA SER A 180 6.66 1.12 -8.76
C SER A 180 7.78 1.35 -9.77
N VAL A 181 8.16 2.62 -9.92
CA VAL A 181 9.25 3.06 -10.78
C VAL A 181 10.56 2.92 -10.02
N LEU A 182 11.43 2.05 -10.53
CA LEU A 182 12.70 1.69 -9.92
C LEU A 182 13.72 1.28 -10.97
N LEU A 183 14.99 1.38 -10.62
CA LEU A 183 16.08 0.74 -11.34
C LEU A 183 16.36 -0.62 -10.69
N PRO A 184 16.50 -1.68 -11.50
CA PRO A 184 16.94 -2.98 -11.01
C PRO A 184 18.25 -2.86 -10.21
N PRO A 185 18.42 -3.62 -9.12
CA PRO A 185 19.66 -3.62 -8.37
C PRO A 185 20.78 -4.22 -9.22
N ALA A 186 22.01 -3.70 -9.04
CA ALA A 186 23.19 -4.25 -9.70
C ALA A 186 23.49 -5.67 -9.18
N GLU A 187 23.28 -5.90 -7.88
CA GLU A 187 23.50 -7.20 -7.22
C GLU A 187 22.23 -7.76 -6.57
N PRO A 188 22.02 -9.09 -6.53
CA PRO A 188 20.80 -9.70 -5.99
C PRO A 188 20.47 -9.39 -4.51
N ARG A 189 21.46 -8.93 -3.74
CA ARG A 189 21.31 -8.61 -2.30
C ARG A 189 21.04 -7.13 -2.04
N GLU A 190 21.11 -6.29 -3.07
CA GLU A 190 20.85 -4.86 -2.96
C GLU A 190 19.36 -4.58 -3.15
N ALA A 191 18.89 -3.50 -2.52
CA ALA A 191 17.56 -3.00 -2.81
C ALA A 191 17.57 -2.30 -4.18
N PRO A 192 16.47 -2.39 -4.96
CA PRO A 192 16.29 -1.55 -6.13
C PRO A 192 16.39 -0.06 -5.76
N ILE A 193 16.86 0.75 -6.70
CA ILE A 193 16.93 2.21 -6.57
C ILE A 193 15.56 2.77 -6.97
N GLY A 194 14.96 3.64 -6.16
CA GLY A 194 13.63 4.19 -6.43
C GLY A 194 13.62 5.71 -6.56
N THR A 195 12.46 6.24 -6.91
CA THR A 195 12.16 7.69 -7.03
C THR A 195 11.48 8.27 -5.79
N GLY A 196 11.36 7.49 -4.72
CA GLY A 196 10.69 7.92 -3.49
C GLY A 196 11.38 9.11 -2.80
N CYS A 197 10.75 9.62 -1.75
CA CYS A 197 11.27 10.73 -0.95
C CYS A 197 12.44 10.38 -0.06
N ALA A 198 12.69 9.10 0.09
CA ALA A 198 13.68 8.60 0.98
C ALA A 198 14.63 7.66 0.24
N ARG A 199 15.88 7.66 0.68
CA ARG A 199 16.87 6.68 0.27
C ARG A 199 17.47 5.99 1.49
N PRO A 200 17.70 4.67 1.44
CA PRO A 200 18.42 4.01 2.51
C PRO A 200 19.88 4.48 2.49
N LEU A 201 20.51 4.60 3.66
CA LEU A 201 21.96 4.82 3.70
C LEU A 201 22.72 3.58 3.15
N PRO A 202 23.88 3.76 2.49
CA PRO A 202 24.66 2.65 1.96
C PRO A 202 25.01 1.62 3.04
N GLY A 203 24.66 0.34 2.81
CA GLY A 203 24.94 -0.76 3.75
C GLY A 203 24.02 -0.81 4.99
N PHE A 204 22.92 -0.04 5.02
CA PHE A 204 21.98 0.03 6.16
C PHE A 204 20.75 -0.87 6.06
N TRP A 205 20.69 -1.80 5.10
CA TRP A 205 19.75 -2.93 5.17
C TRP A 205 20.20 -3.96 6.22
N ARG A 206 20.42 -3.49 7.45
CA ARG A 206 20.85 -4.31 8.58
C ARG A 206 19.61 -4.87 9.30
N PRO A 207 19.71 -6.07 9.90
CA PRO A 207 18.54 -6.73 10.48
C PRO A 207 17.87 -6.01 11.66
N ALA A 208 18.58 -5.08 12.32
CA ALA A 208 18.16 -4.47 13.59
C ALA A 208 17.80 -2.99 13.47
N GLU A 209 18.28 -2.31 12.43
CA GLU A 209 18.06 -0.88 12.25
C GLU A 209 18.24 -0.50 10.79
N LEU A 210 17.31 0.30 10.27
CA LEU A 210 17.37 0.92 8.96
C LEU A 210 17.28 2.44 9.13
N ARG A 211 18.15 3.18 8.45
CA ARG A 211 18.11 4.64 8.43
C ARG A 211 17.83 5.11 7.02
N LEU A 212 16.76 5.88 6.87
CA LEU A 212 16.40 6.53 5.61
C LEU A 212 16.68 8.03 5.73
N GLU A 213 17.22 8.59 4.66
CA GLU A 213 17.45 10.02 4.51
C GLU A 213 16.59 10.56 3.38
N PRO A 214 16.22 11.86 3.41
CA PRO A 214 15.62 12.52 2.26
C PRO A 214 16.39 12.23 0.97
N ASN A 215 15.66 11.92 -0.09
CA ASN A 215 16.22 11.84 -1.43
C ASN A 215 16.62 13.26 -1.88
N GLU A 216 17.92 13.49 -2.01
CA GLU A 216 18.50 14.80 -2.35
C GLU A 216 18.03 15.34 -3.71
N HIS A 217 17.60 14.45 -4.59
CA HIS A 217 17.15 14.79 -5.94
C HIS A 217 15.62 14.69 -6.09
N GLY A 218 14.92 14.28 -5.03
CA GLY A 218 13.48 14.07 -5.02
C GLY A 218 12.72 15.25 -4.42
N TRP A 219 11.43 15.01 -4.15
CA TRP A 219 10.66 15.88 -3.29
C TRP A 219 11.06 15.61 -1.83
N HIS A 220 11.19 16.66 -1.03
CA HIS A 220 11.70 16.55 0.34
C HIS A 220 10.57 16.26 1.33
N PRO A 221 10.69 15.21 2.14
CA PRO A 221 9.81 15.03 3.28
C PRO A 221 10.12 16.08 4.36
N PRO A 222 9.17 16.38 5.26
CA PRO A 222 9.39 17.35 6.33
C PRO A 222 10.17 16.78 7.52
N TRP A 223 10.91 15.69 7.35
CA TRP A 223 11.81 15.11 8.37
C TRP A 223 13.25 15.04 7.84
N SER A 224 14.23 15.11 8.73
CA SER A 224 15.66 15.06 8.34
C SER A 224 16.21 13.65 8.20
N ALA A 225 15.63 12.69 8.94
CA ALA A 225 15.90 11.27 8.80
C ALA A 225 14.74 10.44 9.39
N LEU A 226 14.52 9.25 8.83
CA LEU A 226 13.66 8.23 9.40
C LEU A 226 14.52 7.09 9.94
N ARG A 227 14.56 6.94 11.27
CA ARG A 227 15.28 5.88 11.95
C ARG A 227 14.33 4.75 12.31
N VAL A 228 14.47 3.63 11.63
CA VAL A 228 13.57 2.48 11.74
C VAL A 228 14.18 1.43 12.65
N TRP A 229 13.60 1.22 13.82
CA TRP A 229 14.03 0.14 14.73
C TRP A 229 13.36 -1.16 14.35
N VAL A 230 14.13 -2.15 13.92
CA VAL A 230 13.59 -3.48 13.60
C VAL A 230 13.68 -4.33 14.86
N ARG A 231 12.53 -4.58 15.50
CA ARG A 231 12.42 -5.32 16.78
C ARG A 231 11.33 -6.41 16.68
N PRO A 232 11.64 -7.53 16.00
CA PRO A 232 10.64 -8.56 15.77
C PRO A 232 10.11 -9.14 17.08
N ASN A 233 8.79 -9.31 17.17
CA ASN A 233 8.09 -9.90 18.32
C ASN A 233 8.23 -9.14 19.66
N VAL A 234 8.56 -7.84 19.62
CA VAL A 234 8.54 -6.98 20.80
C VAL A 234 7.18 -6.31 20.92
N ASP A 235 6.67 -6.14 22.14
CA ASP A 235 5.44 -5.41 22.39
C ASP A 235 5.64 -3.92 22.00
N ALA A 236 4.74 -3.41 21.18
CA ALA A 236 4.75 -2.03 20.72
C ALA A 236 4.74 -0.99 21.85
N ARG A 237 4.22 -1.32 23.05
CA ARG A 237 4.26 -0.49 24.26
C ARG A 237 5.67 -0.37 24.84
N GLU A 238 6.45 -1.44 24.79
CA GLU A 238 7.86 -1.42 25.22
C GLU A 238 8.67 -0.49 24.31
N LEU A 239 8.39 -0.51 23.01
CA LEU A 239 9.07 0.35 22.04
C LEU A 239 8.80 1.84 22.28
N LEU A 240 7.58 2.20 22.74
CA LEU A 240 7.27 3.56 23.19
C LEU A 240 8.06 3.94 24.44
N ALA A 241 8.14 3.03 25.42
CA ALA A 241 8.91 3.25 26.63
C ALA A 241 10.42 3.40 26.35
N GLU A 242 10.92 2.78 25.28
CA GLU A 242 12.29 2.95 24.78
C GLU A 242 12.53 4.27 24.02
N GLY A 243 11.48 5.07 23.79
CA GLY A 243 11.58 6.41 23.19
C GLY A 243 11.27 6.46 21.70
N ALA A 244 10.50 5.52 21.16
CA ALA A 244 9.93 5.63 19.82
C ALA A 244 9.00 6.85 19.69
N ASP A 245 9.03 7.51 18.53
CA ASP A 245 8.20 8.70 18.25
C ASP A 245 6.85 8.33 17.61
N LEU A 246 6.78 7.20 16.90
CA LEU A 246 5.60 6.69 16.22
C LEU A 246 5.61 5.17 16.24
N VAL A 247 4.50 4.55 16.64
CA VAL A 247 4.30 3.11 16.52
C VAL A 247 3.06 2.84 15.69
N ILE A 248 3.08 1.76 14.92
CA ILE A 248 1.94 1.27 14.16
C ILE A 248 1.50 -0.03 14.80
N SER A 249 0.26 -0.07 15.27
CA SER A 249 -0.30 -1.25 15.93
C SER A 249 -1.74 -1.48 15.49
N ARG A 250 -2.10 -2.74 15.33
CA ARG A 250 -3.48 -3.22 15.13
C ARG A 250 -4.08 -3.80 16.43
N ASP A 251 -3.31 -3.80 17.52
CA ASP A 251 -3.75 -4.27 18.82
C ASP A 251 -4.71 -3.25 19.43
N ARG A 252 -6.00 -3.61 19.46
CA ARG A 252 -7.06 -2.76 19.98
C ARG A 252 -6.91 -2.54 21.48
N GLU A 253 -6.43 -3.52 22.24
CA GLU A 253 -6.28 -3.38 23.70
C GLU A 253 -5.20 -2.36 24.02
N MET A 254 -4.06 -2.44 23.33
CA MET A 254 -3.01 -1.43 23.41
C MET A 254 -3.54 -0.03 23.07
N ILE A 255 -4.29 0.10 21.97
CA ILE A 255 -4.84 1.40 21.56
C ILE A 255 -5.78 1.97 22.62
N TYR A 256 -6.63 1.13 23.23
CA TYR A 256 -7.52 1.56 24.31
C TYR A 256 -6.74 1.97 25.58
N ASP A 257 -5.78 1.16 26.04
CA ASP A 257 -4.93 1.48 27.20
C ASP A 257 -4.22 2.84 27.00
N LEU A 258 -3.68 3.08 25.81
CA LEU A 258 -2.96 4.32 25.51
C LEU A 258 -3.89 5.53 25.39
N ARG A 259 -5.12 5.32 24.89
CA ARG A 259 -6.17 6.36 24.90
C ARG A 259 -6.57 6.75 26.32
N GLU A 260 -6.73 5.76 27.21
CA GLU A 260 -7.08 6.02 28.62
C GLU A 260 -5.99 6.80 29.37
N ARG A 261 -4.72 6.57 29.04
CA ARG A 261 -3.59 7.30 29.64
C ARG A 261 -3.48 8.76 29.21
N GLY A 262 -4.07 9.15 28.07
CA GLY A 262 -4.14 10.53 27.59
C GLY A 262 -2.80 11.19 27.23
N SER A 263 -1.69 10.44 27.24
CA SER A 263 -0.34 10.95 26.95
C SER A 263 0.08 10.84 25.48
N HIS A 264 -0.81 10.39 24.60
CA HIS A 264 -0.50 10.05 23.21
C HIS A 264 -1.63 10.51 22.26
N SER A 265 -1.24 10.97 21.06
CA SER A 265 -2.16 11.31 19.97
C SER A 265 -2.42 10.10 19.09
N ILE A 266 -3.65 9.57 19.08
CA ILE A 266 -4.04 8.37 18.32
C ILE A 266 -4.78 8.76 17.03
N LEU A 267 -4.16 8.45 15.88
CA LEU A 267 -4.75 8.63 14.54
C LEU A 267 -5.12 7.29 13.91
N SER A 268 -6.38 7.16 13.48
CA SER A 268 -6.85 5.98 12.73
C SER A 268 -6.61 6.19 11.24
N ILE A 269 -6.01 5.20 10.56
CA ILE A 269 -5.74 5.24 9.12
C ILE A 269 -6.71 4.27 8.41
N PRO A 270 -7.39 4.69 7.34
CA PRO A 270 -8.45 3.91 6.69
C PRO A 270 -7.87 2.80 5.82
N GLU A 271 -7.69 1.60 6.36
CA GLU A 271 -7.54 0.41 5.52
C GLU A 271 -8.01 -0.91 6.14
N GLU A 272 -9.10 -0.86 6.91
CA GLU A 272 -9.73 -2.00 7.61
C GLU A 272 -9.17 -2.41 8.98
N ARG A 273 -8.18 -1.70 9.56
CA ARG A 273 -7.88 -1.79 11.02
C ARG A 273 -7.44 -0.45 11.60
N THR A 274 -7.85 -0.21 12.84
CA THR A 274 -7.45 0.95 13.66
C THR A 274 -5.95 0.90 13.88
N TYR A 275 -5.23 1.90 13.40
CA TYR A 275 -3.85 2.17 13.76
C TYR A 275 -3.85 3.18 14.91
N GLY A 276 -2.92 3.04 15.85
CA GLY A 276 -2.74 3.98 16.94
C GLY A 276 -1.44 4.72 16.75
N TRP A 277 -1.51 5.99 16.34
CA TRP A 277 -0.36 6.87 16.48
C TRP A 277 -0.10 7.12 17.98
N LEU A 278 1.18 7.25 18.33
CA LEU A 278 1.65 7.29 19.69
C LEU A 278 2.89 8.16 19.77
N THR A 279 2.71 9.41 20.15
CA THR A 279 3.82 10.28 20.53
C THR A 279 4.02 10.18 22.04
N GLY A 280 5.21 9.78 22.50
CA GLY A 280 5.49 9.65 23.93
C GLY A 280 5.37 10.98 24.70
N PRO A 281 5.15 10.94 26.03
CA PRO A 281 5.11 12.13 26.86
C PRO A 281 6.50 12.77 27.03
N ARG A 282 6.48 14.10 27.19
CA ARG A 282 7.57 14.99 27.64
C ARG A 282 8.57 14.30 28.58
N GLY A 283 9.84 14.25 28.15
CA GLY A 283 10.99 13.92 28.97
C GLY A 283 12.19 14.80 28.60
N ASP A 284 12.55 15.69 29.54
CA ASP A 284 13.67 16.64 29.61
C ASP A 284 13.69 17.83 28.61
N GLU A 285 13.16 18.97 29.09
CA GLU A 285 12.91 20.22 28.35
C GLU A 285 14.16 20.98 27.88
N THR A 286 15.38 20.54 28.22
CA THR A 286 16.60 21.31 27.91
C THR A 286 17.44 20.80 26.73
N ALA A 287 17.11 19.65 26.13
CA ALA A 287 18.01 18.98 25.18
C ALA A 287 17.52 18.82 23.73
N ARG A 288 16.29 19.23 23.38
CA ARG A 288 15.79 19.10 22.00
C ARG A 288 15.22 20.43 21.53
N GLY A 289 15.87 20.98 20.50
CA GLY A 289 15.51 22.25 19.86
C GLY A 289 14.07 22.26 19.35
N GLU A 290 13.55 23.48 19.18
CA GLU A 290 12.22 23.86 18.67
C GLU A 290 11.30 22.71 18.31
N TRP A 291 10.38 22.43 19.23
CA TRP A 291 9.49 21.29 19.17
C TRP A 291 8.49 21.43 18.04
N ILE A 292 8.28 20.30 17.37
CA ILE A 292 7.24 20.06 16.40
C ILE A 292 5.89 20.05 17.12
N ASP A 293 5.03 21.01 16.78
CA ASP A 293 3.64 21.14 17.26
C ASP A 293 2.82 19.87 16.99
N ASP A 294 1.79 19.60 17.80
CA ASP A 294 0.94 18.40 17.69
C ASP A 294 0.30 18.27 16.30
N SER A 295 0.04 19.38 15.61
CA SER A 295 -0.44 19.36 14.22
C SER A 295 0.63 18.92 13.21
N VAL A 296 1.87 19.37 13.40
CA VAL A 296 3.01 18.99 12.54
C VAL A 296 3.42 17.54 12.81
N ARG A 297 3.25 17.07 14.04
CA ARG A 297 3.43 15.66 14.41
C ARG A 297 2.44 14.76 13.66
N ALA A 298 1.17 15.17 13.53
CA ALA A 298 0.12 14.37 12.88
C ALA A 298 0.36 14.26 11.38
N GLU A 299 0.77 15.38 10.79
CA GLU A 299 1.21 15.47 9.40
C GLU A 299 2.46 14.60 9.14
N LEU A 300 3.45 14.64 10.03
CA LEU A 300 4.63 13.77 9.94
C LEU A 300 4.25 12.29 10.08
N ALA A 301 3.27 11.95 10.90
CA ALA A 301 2.80 10.57 11.04
C ALA A 301 2.17 10.06 9.75
N GLU A 302 1.32 10.83 9.07
CA GLU A 302 0.77 10.43 7.76
C GLU A 302 1.86 10.34 6.69
N LEU A 303 2.77 11.32 6.67
CA LEU A 303 3.88 11.34 5.74
C LEU A 303 4.87 10.21 5.98
N VAL A 304 4.97 9.70 7.22
CA VAL A 304 5.73 8.51 7.60
C VAL A 304 4.95 7.22 7.34
N VAL A 305 3.63 7.23 7.44
CA VAL A 305 2.78 6.10 7.03
C VAL A 305 2.41 6.21 5.56
N ARG A 306 3.36 6.63 4.72
CA ARG A 306 3.18 6.91 3.29
C ARG A 306 2.78 5.71 2.43
N ALA A 307 2.24 4.65 3.01
CA ALA A 307 1.42 3.69 2.31
C ALA A 307 0.30 4.47 1.60
N PRO A 308 0.28 4.55 0.25
CA PRO A 308 -1.00 4.72 -0.41
C PRO A 308 -1.95 3.67 0.19
N ALA A 309 -3.25 3.95 0.25
CA ALA A 309 -4.19 2.87 0.43
C ALA A 309 -3.88 1.82 -0.65
N VAL A 310 -3.18 0.74 -0.30
CA VAL A 310 -2.93 -0.37 -1.18
C VAL A 310 -4.17 -1.21 -1.00
N PRO A 311 -5.10 -1.23 -1.98
CA PRO A 311 -6.29 -2.04 -1.83
C PRO A 311 -5.81 -3.44 -1.45
N ALA A 312 -6.26 -3.90 -0.28
CA ALA A 312 -5.71 -5.07 0.38
C ALA A 312 -5.46 -6.15 -0.69
N ALA A 313 -4.29 -6.79 -0.67
CA ALA A 313 -4.04 -7.88 -1.61
C ALA A 313 -5.14 -8.97 -1.57
N ALA A 314 -5.94 -9.00 -0.49
CA ALA A 314 -7.16 -9.80 -0.34
C ALA A 314 -8.45 -9.20 -0.95
N SER A 315 -8.57 -7.88 -1.13
CA SER A 315 -9.77 -7.22 -1.67
C SER A 315 -9.71 -6.97 -3.18
N ILE A 316 -8.53 -6.84 -3.80
CA ILE A 316 -8.47 -6.78 -5.29
C ILE A 316 -8.82 -8.15 -5.92
N GLY A 317 -8.64 -9.26 -5.18
CA GLY A 317 -9.02 -10.61 -5.61
C GLY A 317 -10.37 -11.11 -5.09
N ARG A 318 -11.09 -10.30 -4.29
CA ARG A 318 -12.34 -10.73 -3.67
C ARG A 318 -13.25 -9.55 -3.30
N VAL A 319 -13.52 -8.66 -4.26
CA VAL A 319 -14.88 -8.12 -4.35
C VAL A 319 -15.72 -9.31 -4.80
N GLU A 320 -16.67 -9.77 -3.99
CA GLU A 320 -17.59 -10.83 -4.38
C GLU A 320 -18.38 -10.36 -5.62
N GLY A 321 -17.87 -10.63 -6.82
CA GLY A 321 -18.53 -10.41 -8.11
C GLY A 321 -17.84 -9.48 -9.11
N GLU A 322 -16.83 -8.69 -8.73
CA GLU A 322 -16.26 -7.65 -9.61
C GLU A 322 -14.73 -7.66 -9.60
N ASP A 323 -14.13 -8.40 -10.53
CA ASP A 323 -12.75 -8.16 -10.93
C ASP A 323 -12.69 -6.72 -11.51
N VAL A 324 -11.79 -5.88 -10.98
CA VAL A 324 -11.73 -4.40 -11.14
C VAL A 324 -11.88 -3.84 -12.56
N CYS A 325 -11.66 -4.66 -13.60
CA CYS A 325 -11.91 -4.27 -15.00
C CYS A 325 -12.59 -5.38 -15.86
N PHE A 326 -13.21 -6.39 -15.27
CA PHE A 326 -13.76 -7.56 -16.00
C PHE A 326 -15.22 -7.45 -16.43
N GLU A 327 -15.86 -6.29 -16.30
CA GLU A 327 -17.14 -6.07 -16.97
C GLU A 327 -16.95 -6.10 -18.50
N GLY A 328 -17.15 -7.29 -19.10
CA GLY A 328 -17.24 -7.46 -20.55
C GLY A 328 -16.03 -8.11 -21.25
N ALA A 329 -14.99 -8.54 -20.55
CA ALA A 329 -13.90 -9.30 -21.17
C ALA A 329 -14.29 -10.80 -21.30
N GLU A 330 -14.65 -11.24 -22.51
CA GLU A 330 -14.80 -12.67 -22.81
C GLU A 330 -13.53 -13.42 -22.39
N ARG A 331 -13.68 -14.37 -21.47
CA ARG A 331 -12.61 -15.25 -21.00
C ARG A 331 -11.91 -15.88 -22.22
N ARG A 332 -10.64 -15.56 -22.45
CA ARG A 332 -9.82 -16.35 -23.39
C ARG A 332 -9.68 -17.76 -22.79
N PRO A 333 -10.12 -18.82 -23.49
CA PRO A 333 -9.91 -20.18 -23.01
C PRO A 333 -8.43 -20.47 -22.91
N SER A 334 -8.06 -21.10 -21.81
CA SER A 334 -6.69 -21.55 -21.54
C SER A 334 -6.24 -22.49 -22.66
N GLU A 335 -4.92 -22.58 -22.89
CA GLU A 335 -4.36 -23.52 -23.86
C GLU A 335 -4.70 -24.98 -23.49
N ALA A 336 -4.91 -25.26 -22.20
CA ALA A 336 -5.40 -26.54 -21.71
C ALA A 336 -6.86 -26.86 -22.15
N GLU A 337 -7.75 -25.86 -22.17
CA GLU A 337 -9.13 -26.03 -22.68
C GLU A 337 -9.17 -26.20 -24.20
N ARG A 338 -8.26 -25.55 -24.94
CA ARG A 338 -8.17 -25.72 -26.40
C ARG A 338 -7.70 -27.11 -26.83
N VAL A 339 -6.98 -27.83 -25.98
CA VAL A 339 -6.57 -29.22 -26.26
C VAL A 339 -7.72 -30.20 -25.99
N ALA A 340 -8.63 -29.89 -25.06
CA ALA A 340 -9.76 -30.74 -24.71
C ALA A 340 -10.88 -30.77 -25.79
N GLU A 341 -10.96 -29.76 -26.66
CA GLU A 341 -12.02 -29.68 -27.69
C GLU A 341 -11.64 -30.29 -29.05
N ARG A 342 -10.48 -30.95 -29.18
CA ARG A 342 -10.18 -31.69 -30.42
C ARG A 342 -11.05 -32.96 -30.49
N PRO A 343 -11.97 -33.09 -31.47
CA PRO A 343 -12.76 -34.30 -31.61
C PRO A 343 -11.84 -35.46 -32.01
N ILE A 344 -11.89 -36.53 -31.23
CA ILE A 344 -11.23 -37.81 -31.52
C ILE A 344 -11.81 -38.32 -32.86
N ARG A 345 -11.05 -38.17 -33.94
CA ARG A 345 -11.36 -38.84 -35.21
C ARG A 345 -11.26 -40.34 -35.00
N GLY A 346 -12.42 -40.99 -34.86
CA GLY A 346 -12.54 -42.45 -34.88
C GLY A 346 -12.03 -43.01 -36.20
N GLY A 347 -10.88 -43.68 -36.15
CA GLY A 347 -10.38 -44.51 -37.24
C GLY A 347 -11.18 -45.81 -37.30
N GLY A 348 -12.13 -45.86 -38.23
CA GLY A 348 -12.82 -47.09 -38.60
C GLY A 348 -11.85 -48.03 -39.31
N MET A 349 -11.54 -49.16 -38.68
CA MET A 349 -10.82 -50.28 -39.27
C MET A 349 -11.80 -51.10 -40.12
N ALA A 350 -11.63 -51.10 -41.44
CA ALA A 350 -12.36 -51.98 -42.34
C ALA A 350 -11.61 -53.32 -42.44
N PRO A 351 -12.29 -54.48 -42.43
CA PRO A 351 -11.65 -55.78 -42.59
C PRO A 351 -11.53 -56.13 -44.08
N ARG A 352 -10.34 -56.56 -44.50
CA ARG A 352 -10.12 -57.69 -45.43
C ARG A 352 -8.65 -58.07 -45.48
#